data_AF-F8F0E7-F1
#
_entry.id   AF-F8F0E7-F1
#
_cell.length_a   1.000
_cell.length_b   1.000
_cell.length_c   1.000
_cell.angle_alpha   90.00
_cell.angle_beta   90.00
_cell.angle_gamma   90.00
#
_symmetry.space_group_name_H-M   'P 1'
#
loop_
_entity.id
_entity.type
_entity.pdbx_description
1 polymer ?
#
loop_
_entity_poly.entity_id
_entity_poly.type
_entity_poly.pdbx_seq_one_letter_code
_entity_poly.pdbx_strand_id
1 'polypeptide(L)'
;MPSKAMDLFEAYAQDKLPKDEGYIISSFFSNTSAYSRYEIVSYSGVKSIYLTDEGLTFQTNGKKLHVLIEPPNYPHKAIEPYVRSSHEQIPLRFSELEQIIAKNQTRVMIAKKPIISFSSFTILKPTGINFALAFYSLPDLYDTLAIFFEKTYNKEAGVPMADAKKAAVKTVDIIKNTMNFTGDFNQE
;
A
#
# COMPACT_ATOMS: atom_id res chain seq x y z
N MET A 1 -20.99 10.99 -10.11
CA MET A 1 -19.55 11.30 -10.04
C MET A 1 -18.81 9.97 -9.97
N PRO A 2 -17.69 9.78 -10.70
CA PRO A 2 -16.91 8.56 -10.57
C PRO A 2 -16.42 8.40 -9.12
N SER A 3 -16.52 7.18 -8.58
CA SER A 3 -16.02 6.93 -7.22
C SER A 3 -14.50 7.07 -7.24
N LYS A 4 -13.93 7.84 -6.30
CA LYS A 4 -12.46 8.03 -6.23
C LYS A 4 -11.74 6.80 -5.71
N ALA A 5 -12.41 6.07 -4.83
CA ALA A 5 -11.98 4.77 -4.31
C ALA A 5 -13.20 3.89 -4.05
N MET A 6 -13.01 2.57 -4.05
CA MET A 6 -14.06 1.61 -3.69
C MET A 6 -13.42 0.39 -3.03
N ASP A 7 -14.20 -0.37 -2.25
CA ASP A 7 -13.74 -1.68 -1.80
C ASP A 7 -13.38 -2.56 -3.02
N LEU A 8 -12.23 -3.23 -2.97
CA LEU A 8 -11.68 -3.98 -4.09
C LEU A 8 -12.60 -5.13 -4.53
N PHE A 9 -13.17 -5.85 -3.57
CA PHE A 9 -13.99 -7.03 -3.86
C PHE A 9 -15.39 -6.63 -4.29
N GLU A 10 -15.91 -5.53 -3.73
CA GLU A 10 -17.13 -4.88 -4.25
C GLU A 10 -16.93 -4.37 -5.69
N ALA A 11 -15.77 -3.77 -5.99
CA ALA A 11 -15.41 -3.32 -7.33
C ALA A 11 -15.35 -4.46 -8.33
N TYR A 12 -14.76 -5.57 -7.93
CA TYR A 12 -14.76 -6.77 -8.75
C TYR A 12 -16.17 -7.31 -8.99
N ALA A 13 -16.98 -7.44 -7.93
CA ALA A 13 -18.34 -7.97 -8.03
C ALA A 13 -19.27 -7.12 -8.91
N GLN A 14 -19.01 -5.82 -9.00
CA GLN A 14 -19.78 -4.87 -9.81
C GLN A 14 -19.17 -4.60 -11.19
N ASP A 15 -18.11 -5.31 -11.58
CA ASP A 15 -17.34 -5.09 -12.82
C ASP A 15 -16.89 -3.63 -13.01
N LYS A 16 -16.47 -3.01 -11.90
CA LYS A 16 -16.02 -1.61 -11.85
C LYS A 16 -14.50 -1.45 -11.79
N LEU A 17 -13.73 -2.53 -11.80
CA LEU A 17 -12.27 -2.42 -11.76
C LEU A 17 -11.69 -1.95 -13.10
N PRO A 18 -10.84 -0.90 -13.12
CA PRO A 18 -10.23 -0.45 -14.34
C PRO A 18 -9.24 -1.51 -14.86
N LYS A 19 -9.20 -1.72 -16.18
CA LYS A 19 -8.23 -2.62 -16.82
C LYS A 19 -6.98 -1.89 -17.31
N ASP A 20 -7.09 -0.61 -17.63
CA ASP A 20 -6.01 0.16 -18.24
C ASP A 20 -4.93 0.55 -17.21
N GLU A 21 -5.33 1.12 -16.08
CA GLU A 21 -4.46 1.49 -14.98
C GLU A 21 -5.26 1.64 -13.68
N GLY A 22 -4.65 1.26 -12.56
CA GLY A 22 -5.23 1.52 -11.25
C GLY A 22 -4.26 1.29 -10.10
N TYR A 23 -4.70 1.68 -8.91
CA TYR A 23 -3.95 1.51 -7.67
C TYR A 23 -4.79 0.72 -6.67
N ILE A 24 -4.17 -0.20 -5.94
CA ILE A 24 -4.81 -0.96 -4.87
C ILE A 24 -4.02 -0.72 -3.60
N ILE A 25 -4.71 -0.39 -2.52
CA ILE A 25 -4.09 -0.27 -1.20
C ILE A 25 -4.72 -1.32 -0.29
N SER A 26 -3.89 -2.22 0.21
CA SER A 26 -4.26 -3.20 1.21
C SER A 26 -3.66 -2.82 2.56
N SER A 27 -4.42 -2.95 3.63
CA SER A 27 -3.96 -2.75 5.01
C SER A 27 -3.86 -4.07 5.75
N PHE A 28 -2.90 -4.13 6.67
CA PHE A 28 -2.67 -5.26 7.57
C PHE A 28 -2.38 -4.70 8.96
N PHE A 29 -3.34 -4.82 9.85
CA PHE A 29 -3.28 -4.30 11.20
C PHE A 29 -3.04 -5.41 12.21
N SER A 30 -2.26 -5.10 13.24
CA SER A 30 -2.14 -5.96 14.41
C SER A 30 -3.42 -5.87 15.26
N ASN A 31 -3.90 -7.02 15.74
CA ASN A 31 -5.06 -7.07 16.64
C ASN A 31 -4.72 -6.61 18.07
N THR A 32 -3.44 -6.47 18.41
CA THR A 32 -2.97 -6.24 19.79
C THR A 32 -2.12 -4.98 19.93
N SER A 33 -1.81 -4.28 18.83
CA SER A 33 -0.98 -3.07 18.84
C SER A 33 -1.32 -2.16 17.66
N ALA A 34 -0.86 -0.91 17.70
CA ALA A 34 -0.96 0.02 16.57
C ALA A 34 0.07 -0.25 15.45
N TYR A 35 0.58 -1.48 15.37
CA TYR A 35 1.45 -1.90 14.27
C TYR A 35 0.62 -2.06 13.01
N SER A 36 1.01 -1.35 11.96
CA SER A 36 0.25 -1.27 10.72
C SER A 36 1.16 -1.43 9.52
N ARG A 37 0.75 -2.26 8.58
CA ARG A 37 1.41 -2.42 7.28
C ARG A 37 0.43 -2.07 6.17
N TYR A 38 0.95 -1.43 5.14
CA TYR A 38 0.22 -1.17 3.92
C TYR A 38 0.99 -1.74 2.73
N GLU A 39 0.25 -2.33 1.80
CA GLU A 39 0.74 -2.67 0.47
C GLU A 39 0.02 -1.82 -0.56
N ILE A 40 0.80 -1.07 -1.34
CA ILE A 40 0.30 -0.30 -2.46
C ILE A 40 0.72 -1.04 -3.72
N VAL A 41 -0.25 -1.43 -4.55
CA VAL A 41 0.02 -2.05 -5.84
C VAL A 41 -0.48 -1.13 -6.94
N SER A 42 0.40 -0.69 -7.82
CA SER A 42 -0.02 -0.11 -9.10
C SER A 42 0.03 -1.19 -10.17
N TYR A 43 -0.92 -1.14 -11.09
CA TYR A 43 -1.02 -2.07 -12.22
C TYR A 43 -1.50 -1.35 -13.47
N SER A 44 -1.19 -1.92 -14.63
CA SER A 44 -1.66 -1.44 -15.93
C SER A 44 -1.84 -2.59 -16.91
N GLY A 45 -2.72 -2.45 -17.91
CA GLY A 45 -2.88 -3.42 -19.00
C GLY A 45 -3.34 -4.81 -18.53
N VAL A 46 -4.38 -4.85 -17.70
CA VAL A 46 -4.90 -6.09 -17.11
C VAL A 46 -5.53 -6.98 -18.18
N LYS A 47 -4.99 -8.19 -18.36
CA LYS A 47 -5.55 -9.20 -19.28
C LYS A 47 -6.81 -9.83 -18.71
N SER A 48 -6.75 -10.24 -17.45
CA SER A 48 -7.87 -10.82 -16.73
C SER A 48 -7.77 -10.59 -15.23
N ILE A 49 -8.92 -10.63 -14.56
CA ILE A 49 -9.04 -10.56 -13.11
C ILE A 49 -9.95 -11.72 -12.69
N TYR A 50 -9.51 -12.56 -11.76
CA TYR A 50 -10.31 -13.66 -11.27
C TYR A 50 -10.14 -13.86 -9.77
N LEU A 51 -11.24 -14.26 -9.14
CA LEU A 51 -11.29 -14.59 -7.72
C LEU A 51 -10.66 -15.98 -7.49
N THR A 52 -9.87 -16.10 -6.43
CA THR A 52 -9.34 -17.34 -5.89
C THR A 52 -9.77 -17.49 -4.43
N ASP A 53 -9.49 -18.65 -3.82
CA ASP A 53 -9.79 -18.87 -2.41
C ASP A 53 -9.06 -17.86 -1.50
N GLU A 54 -7.83 -17.49 -1.88
CA GLU A 54 -6.96 -16.58 -1.12
C GLU A 54 -7.26 -15.10 -1.36
N GLY A 55 -7.80 -14.72 -2.52
CA GLY A 55 -7.96 -13.31 -2.87
C GLY A 55 -8.34 -13.06 -4.32
N LEU A 56 -7.92 -11.90 -4.84
CA LEU A 56 -8.19 -11.47 -6.20
C LEU A 56 -6.91 -11.42 -7.01
N THR A 57 -6.83 -12.19 -8.09
CA THR A 57 -5.63 -12.30 -8.93
C THR A 57 -5.78 -11.47 -10.19
N PHE A 58 -4.77 -10.65 -10.45
CA PHE A 58 -4.65 -9.82 -11.64
C PHE A 58 -3.59 -10.44 -12.56
N GLN A 59 -3.94 -10.76 -13.80
CA GLN A 59 -2.98 -11.17 -14.83
C GLN A 59 -2.41 -9.93 -15.52
N THR A 60 -1.45 -9.31 -14.87
CA THR A 60 -0.59 -8.28 -15.44
C THR A 60 0.65 -8.09 -14.56
N ASN A 61 1.58 -7.27 -15.03
CA ASN A 61 2.66 -6.76 -14.23
C ASN A 61 2.14 -5.74 -13.21
N GLY A 62 2.69 -5.76 -12.01
CA GLY A 62 2.37 -4.80 -10.96
C GLY A 62 3.63 -4.30 -10.26
N LYS A 63 3.61 -3.06 -9.78
CA LYS A 63 4.64 -2.54 -8.87
C LYS A 63 4.04 -2.54 -7.48
N LYS A 64 4.73 -3.12 -6.50
CA LYS A 64 4.29 -3.23 -5.10
C LYS A 64 5.20 -2.41 -4.20
N LEU A 65 4.65 -1.42 -3.50
CA LEU A 65 5.32 -0.62 -2.50
C LEU A 65 4.84 -1.03 -1.11
N HIS A 66 5.76 -1.11 -0.15
CA HIS A 66 5.43 -1.42 1.24
C HIS A 66 5.57 -0.18 2.12
N VAL A 67 4.62 0.00 3.03
CA VAL A 67 4.72 0.94 4.15
C VAL A 67 4.52 0.18 5.44
N LEU A 68 5.32 0.52 6.44
CA LEU A 68 5.27 -0.08 7.75
C LEU A 68 5.28 0.98 8.85
N ILE A 69 4.43 0.84 9.85
CA ILE A 69 4.34 1.76 10.99
C ILE A 69 4.48 0.95 12.28
N GLU A 70 5.51 1.31 13.06
CA GLU A 70 5.83 0.67 14.33
C GLU A 70 5.47 1.60 15.49
N PRO A 71 4.63 1.15 16.43
CA PRO A 71 4.42 1.89 17.66
C PRO A 71 5.68 1.84 18.54
N PRO A 72 5.87 2.80 19.45
CA PRO A 72 7.09 2.91 20.26
C PRO A 72 7.35 1.70 21.17
N ASN A 73 6.30 0.97 21.55
CA ASN A 73 6.36 -0.24 22.36
C ASN A 73 6.55 -1.53 21.54
N TYR A 74 6.80 -1.44 20.23
CA TYR A 74 7.01 -2.61 19.39
C TYR A 74 8.28 -3.39 19.82
N PRO A 75 8.15 -4.68 20.20
CA PRO A 75 9.26 -5.44 20.79
C PRO A 75 10.38 -5.75 19.80
N HIS A 76 10.08 -5.87 18.51
CA HIS A 76 11.02 -6.32 17.47
C HIS A 76 11.60 -5.17 16.64
N LYS A 77 11.65 -3.95 17.18
CA LYS A 77 12.15 -2.74 16.49
C LYS A 77 13.60 -2.82 15.99
N ALA A 78 14.43 -3.63 16.65
CA ALA A 78 15.83 -3.87 16.25
C ALA A 78 15.98 -4.99 15.21
N ILE A 79 14.92 -5.76 14.96
CA ILE A 79 14.94 -6.89 14.02
C ILE A 79 14.58 -6.37 12.63
N GLU A 80 15.41 -6.74 11.65
CA GLU A 80 15.20 -6.38 10.25
C GLU A 80 13.83 -6.87 9.74
N PRO A 81 13.11 -6.09 8.93
CA PRO A 81 11.74 -6.44 8.55
C PRO A 81 11.61 -7.77 7.79
N TYR A 82 12.61 -8.14 7.00
CA TYR A 82 12.60 -9.37 6.20
C TYR A 82 12.75 -10.68 7.01
N VAL A 83 13.10 -10.63 8.30
CA VAL A 83 13.24 -11.82 9.16
C VAL A 83 12.21 -11.88 10.30
N ARG A 84 11.20 -11.01 10.26
CA ARG A 84 10.15 -10.97 11.29
C ARG A 84 9.16 -12.12 11.11
N SER A 85 8.26 -12.24 12.09
CA SER A 85 7.12 -13.15 12.00
C SER A 85 6.26 -12.85 10.77
N SER A 86 5.63 -13.87 10.19
CA SER A 86 4.94 -13.75 8.89
C SER A 86 3.92 -12.61 8.79
N HIS A 87 3.28 -12.21 9.89
CA HIS A 87 2.27 -11.15 9.90
C HIS A 87 2.89 -9.74 9.90
N GLU A 88 4.13 -9.64 10.39
CA GLU A 88 4.88 -8.39 10.56
C GLU A 88 5.97 -8.22 9.51
N GLN A 89 6.29 -9.30 8.78
CA GLN A 89 7.36 -9.37 7.80
C GLN A 89 7.03 -8.55 6.54
N ILE A 90 8.03 -7.85 6.04
CA ILE A 90 8.07 -7.31 4.66
C ILE A 90 9.41 -7.68 4.03
N PRO A 91 9.49 -7.91 2.71
CA PRO A 91 10.71 -8.36 2.04
C PRO A 91 11.73 -7.21 1.83
N LEU A 92 11.99 -6.41 2.86
CA LEU A 92 12.86 -5.23 2.80
C LEU A 92 13.74 -5.11 4.06
N ARG A 93 14.90 -4.51 3.90
CA ARG A 93 15.82 -4.11 4.98
C ARG A 93 15.59 -2.66 5.38
N PHE A 94 16.05 -2.27 6.57
CA PHE A 94 16.02 -0.87 7.01
C PHE A 94 16.73 0.09 6.06
N SER A 95 17.79 -0.35 5.37
CA SER A 95 18.51 0.46 4.36
C SER A 95 17.65 0.81 3.15
N GLU A 96 16.64 -0.01 2.86
CA GLU A 96 15.72 0.12 1.72
C GLU A 96 14.46 0.93 2.08
N LEU A 97 14.35 1.34 3.34
CA LEU A 97 13.23 2.08 3.90
C LEU A 97 13.66 3.52 4.22
N GLU A 98 12.84 4.48 3.81
CA GLU A 98 12.87 5.84 4.36
C GLU A 98 12.19 5.82 5.73
N GLN A 99 12.77 6.48 6.73
CA GLN A 99 12.30 6.40 8.11
C GLN A 99 11.94 7.79 8.64
N ILE A 100 10.76 7.90 9.23
CA ILE A 100 10.26 9.11 9.89
C ILE A 100 9.92 8.72 11.33
N ILE A 101 10.53 9.40 12.29
CA ILE A 101 10.21 9.23 13.71
C ILE A 101 9.28 10.36 14.10
N ALA A 102 8.06 10.02 14.49
CA ALA A 102 7.06 10.98 14.94
C ALA A 102 7.33 11.46 16.36
N LYS A 103 6.66 12.53 16.78
CA LYS A 103 6.82 13.12 18.12
C LYS A 103 6.55 12.11 19.26
N ASN A 104 5.60 11.20 19.07
CA ASN A 104 5.28 10.14 20.03
C ASN A 104 6.18 8.89 19.89
N GLN A 105 7.29 8.98 19.16
CA GLN A 105 8.24 7.89 18.90
C GLN A 105 7.67 6.75 18.03
N THR A 106 6.50 6.92 17.41
CA THR A 106 6.04 6.02 16.34
C THR A 106 6.95 6.17 15.13
N ARG A 107 7.39 5.05 14.57
CA ARG A 107 8.29 5.01 13.41
C ARG A 107 7.53 4.62 12.17
N VAL A 108 7.45 5.55 11.21
CA VAL A 108 6.90 5.30 9.88
C VAL A 108 8.04 4.97 8.94
N MET A 109 7.94 3.84 8.27
CA MET A 109 8.91 3.33 7.31
C MET A 109 8.27 3.14 5.95
N ILE A 110 8.83 3.78 4.93
CA ILE A 110 8.28 3.77 3.58
C ILE A 110 9.33 3.18 2.65
N ALA A 111 8.96 2.17 1.86
CA ALA A 111 9.87 1.61 0.87
C ALA A 111 10.36 2.69 -0.10
N LYS A 112 11.68 2.73 -0.35
CA LYS A 112 12.27 3.70 -1.29
C LYS A 112 11.98 3.36 -2.75
N LYS A 113 11.77 2.07 -3.05
CA LYS A 113 11.50 1.53 -4.38
C LYS A 113 10.46 0.42 -4.29
N PRO A 114 9.61 0.25 -5.30
CA PRO A 114 8.69 -0.86 -5.36
C PRO A 114 9.35 -2.14 -5.83
N ILE A 115 8.74 -3.26 -5.46
CA ILE A 115 9.06 -4.60 -5.94
C ILE A 115 8.17 -4.89 -7.15
N ILE A 116 8.77 -5.29 -8.26
CA ILE A 116 8.03 -5.60 -9.50
C ILE A 116 7.55 -7.05 -9.42
N SER A 117 6.25 -7.24 -9.61
CA SER A 117 5.63 -8.55 -9.84
C SER A 117 5.37 -8.72 -11.32
N PHE A 118 5.89 -9.80 -11.90
CA PHE A 118 5.75 -10.10 -13.32
C PHE A 118 4.60 -11.09 -13.55
N SER A 119 3.91 -10.92 -14.68
CA SER A 119 2.86 -11.81 -15.20
C SER A 119 1.56 -11.85 -14.40
N SER A 120 1.63 -11.91 -13.08
CA SER A 120 0.46 -11.84 -12.20
C SER A 120 0.81 -11.43 -10.78
N PHE A 121 -0.16 -10.87 -10.07
CA PHE A 121 -0.12 -10.69 -8.62
C PHE A 121 -1.51 -10.95 -8.01
N THR A 122 -1.52 -11.33 -6.74
CA THR A 122 -2.75 -11.57 -5.98
C THR A 122 -2.85 -10.58 -4.83
N ILE A 123 -4.03 -9.97 -4.70
CA ILE A 123 -4.40 -9.18 -3.54
C ILE A 123 -5.20 -10.08 -2.60
N LEU A 124 -4.66 -10.32 -1.42
CA LEU A 124 -5.28 -11.21 -0.44
C LEU A 124 -6.64 -10.67 0.02
N LYS A 125 -7.58 -11.59 0.29
CA LYS A 125 -8.86 -11.24 0.90
C LYS A 125 -8.60 -10.63 2.29
N PRO A 126 -9.07 -9.40 2.57
CA PRO A 126 -8.92 -8.82 3.89
C PRO A 126 -9.65 -9.64 4.95
N THR A 127 -9.06 -9.73 6.14
CA THR A 127 -9.62 -10.43 7.29
C THR A 127 -9.72 -9.49 8.48
N GLY A 128 -10.77 -9.63 9.29
CA GLY A 128 -10.95 -8.80 10.49
C GLY A 128 -11.10 -7.32 10.13
N ILE A 129 -10.21 -6.49 10.68
CA ILE A 129 -10.20 -5.02 10.46
C ILE A 129 -9.40 -4.57 9.23
N ASN A 130 -8.74 -5.50 8.54
CA ASN A 130 -8.00 -5.19 7.31
C ASN A 130 -8.96 -4.80 6.18
N PHE A 131 -8.47 -4.00 5.23
CA PHE A 131 -9.23 -3.62 4.05
C PHE A 131 -8.36 -3.69 2.79
N ALA A 132 -9.00 -3.76 1.63
CA ALA A 132 -8.38 -3.58 0.33
C ALA A 132 -9.23 -2.61 -0.50
N LEU A 133 -8.65 -1.47 -0.88
CA LEU A 133 -9.35 -0.42 -1.62
C LEU A 133 -8.73 -0.25 -3.01
N ALA A 134 -9.58 -0.21 -4.03
CA ALA A 134 -9.21 0.17 -5.38
C ALA A 134 -9.36 1.69 -5.57
N PHE A 135 -8.30 2.35 -6.02
CA PHE A 135 -8.25 3.76 -6.37
C PHE A 135 -8.14 3.91 -7.89
N TYR A 136 -8.97 4.79 -8.44
CA TYR A 136 -9.09 5.01 -9.87
C TYR A 136 -8.10 6.10 -10.33
N SER A 137 -7.52 5.94 -11.52
CA SER A 137 -6.60 6.91 -12.12
C SER A 137 -7.32 8.19 -12.58
N LEU A 138 -7.75 9.00 -11.61
CA LEU A 138 -8.34 10.32 -11.81
C LEU A 138 -7.29 11.42 -11.60
N PRO A 139 -7.50 12.65 -12.13
CA PRO A 139 -6.53 13.75 -12.00
C PRO A 139 -6.15 14.10 -10.56
N ASP A 140 -7.04 13.85 -9.59
CA ASP A 140 -6.88 14.11 -8.17
C ASP A 140 -6.49 12.87 -7.35
N LEU A 141 -6.02 11.81 -8.01
CA LEU A 141 -5.60 10.54 -7.37
C LEU A 141 -4.61 10.79 -6.23
N TYR A 142 -3.54 11.53 -6.49
CA TYR A 142 -2.48 11.74 -5.50
C TYR A 142 -2.93 12.55 -4.29
N ASP A 143 -3.82 13.52 -4.48
CA ASP A 143 -4.44 14.27 -3.38
C ASP A 143 -5.35 13.37 -2.55
N THR A 144 -6.09 12.48 -3.21
CA THR A 144 -6.94 11.48 -2.56
C THR A 144 -6.09 10.49 -1.75
N LEU A 145 -4.97 10.02 -2.30
CA LEU A 145 -4.02 9.15 -1.60
C LEU A 145 -3.40 9.85 -0.40
N ALA A 146 -3.04 11.13 -0.52
CA ALA A 146 -2.47 11.91 0.58
C ALA A 146 -3.45 12.02 1.75
N ILE A 147 -4.71 12.37 1.46
CA ILE A 147 -5.79 12.45 2.47
C ILE A 147 -6.05 11.08 3.10
N PHE A 148 -6.02 10.02 2.28
CA PHE A 148 -6.21 8.64 2.76
C PHE A 148 -5.09 8.22 3.73
N PHE A 149 -3.83 8.39 3.35
CA PHE A 149 -2.69 8.03 4.21
C PHE A 149 -2.63 8.91 5.47
N GLU A 150 -2.90 10.21 5.36
CA GLU A 150 -2.96 11.10 6.53
C GLU A 150 -3.96 10.59 7.57
N LYS A 151 -5.19 10.25 7.13
CA LYS A 151 -6.25 9.75 8.00
C LYS A 151 -5.90 8.40 8.61
N THR A 152 -5.42 7.45 7.80
CA THR A 152 -5.14 6.08 8.26
C THR A 152 -3.90 6.02 9.16
N TYR A 153 -2.85 6.78 8.87
CA TYR A 153 -1.68 6.87 9.74
C TYR A 153 -2.03 7.49 11.09
N ASN A 154 -2.91 8.49 11.12
CA ASN A 154 -3.34 9.09 12.37
C ASN A 154 -4.29 8.22 13.18
N LYS A 155 -5.38 7.74 12.55
CA LYS A 155 -6.45 7.03 13.25
C LYS A 155 -6.09 5.58 13.58
N GLU A 156 -5.50 4.86 12.63
CA GLU A 156 -5.25 3.42 12.78
C GLU A 156 -3.87 3.15 13.40
N ALA A 157 -2.84 3.92 13.01
CA ALA A 157 -1.47 3.70 13.46
C ALA A 157 -1.01 4.65 14.58
N GLY A 158 -1.89 5.54 15.06
CA GLY A 158 -1.61 6.44 16.17
C GLY A 158 -0.50 7.47 15.90
N VAL A 159 -0.21 7.79 14.64
CA VAL A 159 0.78 8.82 14.29
C VAL A 159 0.18 10.21 14.57
N PRO A 160 0.87 11.12 15.28
CA PRO A 160 0.39 12.50 15.50
C PRO A 160 0.08 13.19 14.16
N MET A 161 -1.03 13.92 14.08
CA MET A 161 -1.56 14.47 12.82
C MET A 161 -0.52 15.25 11.99
N ALA A 162 0.30 16.07 12.64
CA ALA A 162 1.35 16.85 11.96
C ALA A 162 2.42 15.96 11.29
N ASP A 163 2.76 14.83 11.91
CA ASP A 163 3.73 13.88 11.38
C ASP A 163 3.07 12.93 10.37
N ALA A 164 1.80 12.56 10.59
CA ALA A 164 1.00 11.78 9.66
C ALA A 164 0.89 12.48 8.30
N LYS A 165 0.63 13.78 8.29
CA LYS A 165 0.58 14.60 7.06
C LYS A 165 1.92 14.60 6.33
N LYS A 166 3.03 14.77 7.04
CA LYS A 166 4.39 14.73 6.43
C LYS A 166 4.70 13.36 5.83
N ALA A 167 4.39 12.29 6.56
CA ALA A 167 4.60 10.92 6.10
C ALA A 167 3.70 10.57 4.91
N ALA A 168 2.45 11.03 4.90
CA ALA A 168 1.52 10.84 3.80
C ALA A 168 2.03 11.52 2.51
N VAL A 169 2.46 12.78 2.59
CA VAL A 169 3.06 13.50 1.46
C VAL A 169 4.27 12.75 0.92
N LYS A 170 5.19 12.35 1.80
CA LYS A 170 6.38 11.57 1.40
C LYS A 170 6.04 10.23 0.75
N THR A 171 5.01 9.55 1.24
CA THR A 171 4.53 8.28 0.65
C THR A 171 4.00 8.52 -0.76
N VAL A 172 3.17 9.55 -0.94
CA VAL A 172 2.61 9.93 -2.24
C VAL A 172 3.70 10.38 -3.22
N ASP A 173 4.72 11.11 -2.75
CA ASP A 173 5.86 11.50 -3.58
C ASP A 173 6.61 10.27 -4.10
N ILE A 174 6.83 9.27 -3.26
CA ILE A 174 7.46 8.01 -3.67
C ILE A 174 6.58 7.27 -4.68
N ILE A 175 5.27 7.18 -4.42
CA ILE A 175 4.32 6.54 -5.35
C ILE A 175 4.39 7.24 -6.71
N LYS A 176 4.23 8.57 -6.75
CA LYS A 176 4.26 9.37 -7.98
C LYS A 176 5.56 9.22 -8.77
N ASN A 177 6.70 9.04 -8.10
CA ASN A 177 8.00 8.96 -8.75
C ASN A 177 8.37 7.53 -9.20
N THR A 178 7.80 6.49 -8.58
CA THR A 178 8.29 5.11 -8.77
C THR A 178 7.23 4.14 -9.29
N MET A 179 5.94 4.46 -9.11
CA MET A 179 4.82 3.52 -9.35
C MET A 179 4.08 3.78 -10.65
N ASN A 180 4.40 4.85 -11.39
CA ASN A 180 3.76 5.16 -12.67
C ASN A 180 4.23 4.18 -13.76
N PHE A 181 3.36 3.91 -14.74
CA PHE A 181 3.67 3.08 -15.91
C PHE A 181 4.06 3.90 -17.15
N THR A 182 4.07 5.23 -17.06
CA THR A 182 4.52 6.12 -18.12
C THR A 182 6.04 6.03 -18.28
N GLY A 183 6.51 5.07 -19.11
CA GLY A 183 7.90 5.02 -19.57
C GLY A 183 8.54 3.61 -19.67
N ASP A 184 7.95 2.58 -19.07
CA ASP A 184 8.63 1.28 -18.93
C ASP A 184 8.37 0.28 -20.07
N PHE A 185 7.69 0.70 -21.15
CA PHE A 185 7.44 -0.11 -22.35
C PHE A 185 8.07 0.47 -23.64
N ASN A 186 8.87 1.54 -23.54
CA ASN A 186 9.61 2.12 -24.68
C ASN A 186 11.12 1.88 -24.57
N GLN A 187 11.52 0.63 -24.31
CA GLN A 187 12.85 0.17 -24.69
C GLN A 187 12.65 -1.10 -25.52
N GLU A 188 12.80 -0.91 -26.82
CA GLU A 188 12.94 -1.92 -27.87
C GLU A 188 14.02 -2.95 -27.53
#